data_AF-A0A401GE96-F1
#
_entry.id   AF-A0A401GE96-F1
#
_cell.length_a   1.000
_cell.length_b   1.000
_cell.length_c   1.000
_cell.angle_alpha   90.00
_cell.angle_beta   90.00
_cell.angle_gamma   90.00
#
_symmetry.space_group_name_H-M   'P 1'
#
loop_
_entity.id
_entity.type
_entity.pdbx_description
1 polymer ?
#
loop_
_entity_poly.entity_id
_entity_poly.type
_entity_poly.pdbx_seq_one_letter_code
_entity_poly.pdbx_strand_id
1 'polypeptide(L)'
;MNGNASEQTVHDRINLARLVRRLEKTVASEDWTDDRLPATWIKTRGTLQKLRHARKLLKNVELSEDFDNAAMFQRYEDMRQTLDRLENTVLEVDKRVSPKAIRPEAILPSLSIPSAPTDVSRLSLEPMQPQFSPGLSSELAVPPLSAQDLLLSPSNEPVLYHPPIGLSAIPLPPYFVPTPTPAKPTPSTSKPTATPAFLQNSAAVHEELSTQLAQMVTQLKRNALHFSGSLEADKAIVVAAQEKIERNHEVMTRERGHLRVVGGKTLSTTWIVISSMVVWSLA
;
A
#
# COMPACT_ATOMS: atom_id res chain seq x y z
N MET A 1 -3.29 24.32 -33.76
CA MET A 1 -3.44 23.84 -32.37
C MET A 1 -2.07 23.81 -31.67
N ASN A 2 -1.30 24.91 -31.71
CA ASN A 2 0.11 24.93 -31.27
C ASN A 2 0.39 25.84 -30.06
N GLY A 3 -0.60 26.61 -29.59
CA GLY A 3 -0.40 27.54 -28.46
C GLY A 3 -0.11 26.84 -27.13
N ASN A 4 -0.73 25.69 -26.89
CA ASN A 4 -0.57 24.99 -25.61
C ASN A 4 0.84 24.40 -25.42
N ALA A 5 1.54 24.06 -26.51
CA ALA A 5 2.88 23.48 -26.45
C ALA A 5 3.93 24.54 -26.06
N SER A 6 3.86 25.73 -26.63
CA SER A 6 4.78 26.83 -26.29
C SER A 6 4.50 27.41 -24.90
N GLU A 7 3.23 27.45 -24.47
CA GLU A 7 2.91 27.82 -23.09
C GLU A 7 3.46 26.80 -22.08
N GLN A 8 3.38 25.50 -22.41
CA GLN A 8 3.90 24.44 -21.56
C GLN A 8 5.43 24.53 -21.41
N THR A 9 6.16 24.84 -22.48
CA THR A 9 7.63 24.94 -22.42
C THR A 9 8.07 26.14 -21.58
N VAL A 10 7.36 27.27 -21.66
CA VAL A 10 7.59 28.44 -20.79
C VAL A 10 7.34 28.08 -19.33
N HIS A 11 6.27 27.34 -19.03
CA HIS A 11 5.99 26.87 -17.68
C HIS A 11 7.07 25.92 -17.16
N ASP A 12 7.49 24.95 -17.97
CA ASP A 12 8.53 23.98 -17.62
C ASP A 12 9.87 24.66 -17.35
N ARG A 13 10.23 25.69 -18.14
CA ARG A 13 11.42 26.52 -17.92
C ARG A 13 11.38 27.27 -16.59
N ILE A 14 10.26 27.93 -16.29
CA ILE A 14 10.09 28.65 -15.01
C ILE A 14 10.11 27.68 -13.83
N ASN A 15 9.46 26.53 -13.98
CA ASN A 15 9.40 25.50 -12.96
C ASN A 15 10.78 24.88 -12.72
N LEU A 16 11.56 24.62 -13.77
CA LEU A 16 12.92 24.12 -13.67
C LEU A 16 13.79 25.06 -12.85
N ALA A 17 13.86 26.34 -13.22
CA ALA A 17 14.68 27.33 -12.51
C ALA A 17 14.29 27.46 -11.02
N ARG A 18 12.98 27.41 -10.72
CA ARG A 18 12.48 27.43 -9.34
C ARG A 18 12.82 26.14 -8.58
N LEU A 19 12.71 25.00 -9.23
CA LEU A 19 12.97 23.69 -8.64
C LEU A 19 14.47 23.53 -8.33
N VAL A 20 15.35 23.89 -9.27
CA VAL A 20 16.81 23.86 -9.06
C VAL A 20 17.20 24.71 -7.86
N ARG A 21 16.77 25.97 -7.79
CA ARG A 21 17.05 26.84 -6.63
C ARG A 21 16.53 26.28 -5.31
N ARG A 22 15.34 25.66 -5.33
CA ARG A 22 14.78 25.02 -4.13
C ARG A 22 15.58 23.79 -3.74
N LEU A 23 16.04 23.01 -4.71
CA LEU A 23 16.89 21.84 -4.47
C LEU A 23 18.24 22.24 -3.89
N GLU A 24 18.92 23.22 -4.50
CA GLU A 24 20.15 23.80 -3.95
C GLU A 24 19.96 24.26 -2.51
N LYS A 25 18.89 25.02 -2.26
CA LYS A 25 18.56 25.47 -0.90
C LYS A 25 18.30 24.30 0.05
N THR A 26 17.54 23.30 -0.37
CA THR A 26 17.20 22.14 0.46
C THR A 26 18.45 21.34 0.80
N VAL A 27 19.32 21.07 -0.19
CA VAL A 27 20.56 20.32 0.03
C VAL A 27 21.53 21.11 0.90
N ALA A 28 21.58 22.44 0.77
CA ALA A 28 22.45 23.30 1.58
C ALA A 28 21.93 23.53 3.01
N SER A 29 20.61 23.55 3.22
CA SER A 29 20.01 23.80 4.54
C SER A 29 19.79 22.54 5.37
N GLU A 30 19.66 21.38 4.72
CA GLU A 30 19.40 20.13 5.41
C GLU A 30 20.69 19.59 6.03
N ASP A 31 20.62 19.28 7.32
CA ASP A 31 21.72 18.61 8.01
C ASP A 31 21.65 17.10 7.73
N TRP A 32 22.46 16.65 6.79
CA TRP A 32 22.54 15.24 6.39
C TRP A 32 23.26 14.36 7.42
N THR A 33 23.73 14.93 8.54
CA THR A 33 24.43 14.20 9.61
C THR A 33 23.53 13.80 10.79
N ASP A 34 22.24 14.13 10.76
CA ASP A 34 21.30 13.75 11.82
C ASP A 34 21.18 12.22 11.95
N ASP A 35 21.48 11.70 13.15
CA ASP A 35 21.50 10.27 13.52
C ASP A 35 20.12 9.58 13.41
N ARG A 36 19.07 10.32 13.05
CA ARG A 36 17.72 9.81 12.75
C ARG A 36 17.68 9.13 11.37
N LEU A 37 18.45 8.04 11.22
CA LEU A 37 18.62 7.27 9.99
C LEU A 37 17.32 7.05 9.16
N PRO A 38 16.19 6.56 9.72
CA PRO A 38 15.00 6.33 8.89
C PRO A 38 14.40 7.61 8.32
N ALA A 39 14.42 8.73 9.07
CA ALA A 39 13.89 10.00 8.60
C ALA A 39 14.80 10.62 7.53
N THR A 40 16.12 10.60 7.75
CA THR A 40 17.12 11.11 6.81
C THR A 40 17.10 10.31 5.51
N TRP A 41 16.92 8.99 5.56
CA TRP A 41 16.80 8.13 4.37
C TRP A 41 15.57 8.49 3.52
N ILE A 42 14.41 8.65 4.15
CA ILE A 42 13.17 9.04 3.45
C ILE A 42 13.33 10.41 2.78
N LYS A 43 13.93 11.38 3.50
CA LYS A 43 14.22 12.71 2.94
C LYS A 43 15.13 12.63 1.72
N THR A 44 16.22 11.85 1.83
CA THR A 44 17.20 11.63 0.76
C THR A 44 16.54 11.02 -0.49
N ARG A 45 15.65 10.04 -0.30
CA ARG A 45 14.86 9.44 -1.38
C ARG A 45 13.92 10.45 -2.02
N GLY A 46 13.27 11.28 -1.22
CA GLY A 46 12.41 12.37 -1.70
C GLY A 46 13.16 13.42 -2.50
N THR A 47 14.37 13.82 -2.08
CA THR A 47 15.21 14.76 -2.83
C THR A 47 15.72 14.14 -4.13
N LEU A 48 16.07 12.86 -4.13
CA LEU A 48 16.50 12.13 -5.33
C LEU A 48 15.38 12.05 -6.38
N GLN A 49 14.13 11.83 -5.95
CA GLN A 49 12.98 11.87 -6.86
C GLN A 49 12.79 13.26 -7.47
N LYS A 50 12.95 14.33 -6.69
CA LYS A 50 12.87 15.71 -7.20
C LYS A 50 14.00 16.03 -8.18
N LEU A 51 15.22 15.53 -7.95
CA LEU A 51 16.34 15.65 -8.89
C LEU A 51 16.05 14.93 -10.22
N ARG A 52 15.48 13.72 -10.17
CA ARG A 52 15.03 13.01 -11.40
C ARG A 52 13.97 13.79 -12.16
N HIS A 53 13.02 14.38 -11.45
CA HIS A 53 12.00 15.24 -12.06
C HIS A 53 12.62 16.49 -12.70
N ALA A 54 13.58 17.14 -12.02
CA ALA A 54 14.30 18.29 -12.57
C ALA A 54 15.06 17.93 -13.85
N ARG A 55 15.74 16.77 -13.91
CA ARG A 55 16.37 16.28 -15.15
C ARG A 55 15.36 16.05 -16.28
N LYS A 56 14.19 15.51 -15.95
CA LYS A 56 13.11 15.33 -16.94
C LYS A 56 12.64 16.67 -17.50
N LEU A 57 12.45 17.67 -16.64
CA LEU A 57 12.10 19.04 -17.07
C LEU A 57 13.18 19.66 -17.94
N LEU A 58 14.46 19.52 -17.56
CA LEU A 58 15.60 20.02 -18.35
C LEU A 58 15.57 19.44 -19.77
N LYS A 59 15.42 18.11 -19.89
CA LYS A 59 15.34 17.43 -21.18
C LYS A 59 14.13 17.89 -22.02
N ASN A 60 12.98 18.11 -21.40
CA ASN A 60 11.79 18.58 -22.11
C ASN A 60 11.97 19.99 -22.67
N VAL A 61 12.62 20.88 -21.90
CA VAL A 61 12.91 22.25 -22.33
C VAL A 61 13.96 22.25 -23.45
N GLU A 62 15.02 21.44 -23.35
CA GLU A 62 16.05 21.27 -24.38
C GLU A 62 15.48 20.74 -25.71
N LEU A 63 14.47 19.85 -25.66
CA LEU A 63 13.82 19.31 -26.85
C LEU A 63 12.90 20.32 -27.56
N SER A 64 12.51 21.39 -26.88
CA SER A 64 11.50 22.32 -27.35
C SER A 64 12.03 23.71 -27.69
N GLU A 65 13.22 24.08 -27.18
CA GLU A 65 13.90 25.32 -27.55
C GLU A 65 14.95 25.04 -28.63
N ASP A 66 14.86 25.76 -29.75
CA ASP A 66 15.94 25.82 -30.73
C ASP A 66 17.13 26.58 -30.11
N PHE A 67 18.31 25.95 -30.12
CA PHE A 67 19.54 26.41 -29.45
C PHE A 67 20.18 27.68 -30.04
N ASP A 68 19.44 28.51 -30.76
CA ASP A 68 19.95 29.69 -31.45
C ASP A 68 20.49 30.78 -30.50
N ASN A 69 20.23 30.66 -29.20
CA ASN A 69 20.65 31.61 -28.19
C ASN A 69 21.74 31.03 -27.26
N ALA A 70 23.01 31.34 -27.55
CA ALA A 70 24.18 30.87 -26.81
C ALA A 70 24.11 31.16 -25.29
N ALA A 71 23.48 32.26 -24.89
CA ALA A 71 23.31 32.62 -23.47
C ALA A 71 22.33 31.69 -22.73
N MET A 72 21.35 31.10 -23.43
CA MET A 72 20.40 30.16 -22.86
C MET A 72 21.03 28.77 -22.73
N PHE A 73 21.77 28.35 -23.76
CA PHE A 73 22.56 27.12 -23.71
C PHE A 73 23.49 27.08 -22.49
N GLN A 74 24.24 28.16 -22.25
CA GLN A 74 25.12 28.25 -21.08
C GLN A 74 24.36 28.08 -19.75
N ARG A 75 23.17 28.68 -19.62
CA ARG A 75 22.35 28.54 -18.41
C ARG A 75 21.85 27.12 -18.20
N TYR A 76 21.49 26.41 -19.26
CA TYR A 76 21.07 25.01 -19.17
C TYR A 76 22.24 24.12 -18.79
N GLU A 77 23.42 24.38 -19.33
CA GLU A 77 24.63 23.67 -18.95
C GLU A 77 25.01 23.92 -17.48
N ASP A 78 24.90 25.16 -17.00
CA ASP A 78 25.09 25.48 -15.58
C ASP A 78 24.05 24.74 -14.71
N MET A 79 22.78 24.70 -15.12
CA MET A 79 21.73 23.93 -14.42
C MET A 79 21.99 22.42 -14.45
N ARG A 80 22.58 21.91 -15.52
CA ARG A 80 22.98 20.50 -15.63
C ARG A 80 24.10 20.16 -14.65
N GLN A 81 25.14 20.98 -14.62
CA GLN A 81 26.27 20.80 -13.70
C GLN A 81 25.85 20.90 -12.24
N THR A 82 24.97 21.85 -11.90
CA THR A 82 24.42 21.96 -10.54
C THR A 82 23.59 20.74 -10.16
N LEU A 83 22.71 20.24 -11.05
CA LEU A 83 21.94 19.03 -10.80
C LEU A 83 22.83 17.80 -10.60
N ASP A 84 23.89 17.64 -11.40
CA ASP A 84 24.82 16.51 -11.27
C ASP A 84 25.63 16.59 -9.96
N ARG A 85 26.07 17.79 -9.57
CA ARG A 85 26.71 18.01 -8.26
C ARG A 85 25.77 17.63 -7.11
N LEU A 86 24.53 18.13 -7.13
CA LEU A 86 23.54 17.84 -6.11
C LEU A 86 23.21 16.35 -6.06
N GLU A 87 23.04 15.71 -7.21
CA GLU A 87 22.76 14.28 -7.28
C GLU A 87 23.89 13.45 -6.68
N ASN A 88 25.15 13.78 -6.97
CA ASN A 88 26.29 13.09 -6.38
C ASN A 88 26.30 13.21 -4.85
N THR A 89 26.02 14.41 -4.30
CA THR A 89 25.96 14.61 -2.84
C THR A 89 24.82 13.80 -2.20
N VAL A 90 23.63 13.82 -2.79
CA VAL A 90 22.46 13.09 -2.27
C VAL A 90 22.64 11.57 -2.41
N LEU A 91 23.28 11.10 -3.48
CA LEU A 91 23.61 9.68 -3.65
C LEU A 91 24.65 9.20 -2.63
N GLU A 92 25.61 10.04 -2.28
CA GLU A 92 26.57 9.73 -1.22
C GLU A 92 25.86 9.57 0.13
N VAL A 93 24.91 10.46 0.44
CA VAL A 93 24.08 10.35 1.64
C VAL A 93 23.18 9.11 1.59
N ASP A 94 22.53 8.80 0.47
CA ASP A 94 21.65 7.62 0.34
C ASP A 94 22.42 6.33 0.64
N LYS A 95 23.68 6.23 0.18
CA LYS A 95 24.55 5.09 0.50
C LYS A 95 24.86 4.97 1.99
N ARG A 96 25.04 6.10 2.68
CA ARG A 96 25.35 6.13 4.12
C ARG A 96 24.13 5.76 4.98
N VAL A 97 22.94 6.21 4.57
CA VAL A 97 21.71 6.09 5.37
C VAL A 97 20.82 4.91 4.92
N SER A 98 21.16 4.21 3.83
CA SER A 98 20.40 3.04 3.36
C SER A 98 20.30 1.97 4.45
N PRO A 99 19.08 1.63 4.91
CA PRO A 99 18.90 0.59 5.91
C PRO A 99 19.48 -0.73 5.42
N LYS A 100 20.32 -1.37 6.25
CA LYS A 100 20.77 -2.74 5.97
C LYS A 100 19.56 -3.65 6.10
N ALA A 101 19.15 -4.31 5.02
CA ALA A 101 18.03 -5.22 5.04
C ALA A 101 18.29 -6.36 6.04
N ILE A 102 17.64 -6.32 7.19
CA ILE A 102 17.64 -7.41 8.16
C ILE A 102 16.51 -8.34 7.73
N ARG A 103 16.87 -9.52 7.22
CA ARG A 103 15.90 -10.59 7.01
C ARG A 103 15.46 -11.07 8.40
N PRO A 104 14.16 -11.00 8.75
CA PRO A 104 13.70 -11.56 10.01
C PRO A 104 14.05 -13.05 10.05
N GLU A 105 14.57 -13.50 11.19
CA GLU A 105 14.94 -14.89 11.42
C GLU A 105 13.72 -15.78 11.18
N ALA A 106 13.90 -16.88 10.46
CA ALA A 106 12.78 -17.74 10.09
C ALA A 106 12.15 -18.33 11.36
N ILE A 107 10.85 -18.08 11.57
CA ILE A 107 10.09 -18.52 12.76
C ILE A 107 9.68 -20.00 12.65
N LEU A 108 9.96 -20.64 11.51
CA LEU A 108 9.61 -22.05 11.26
C LEU A 108 10.23 -23.06 12.26
N PRO A 109 11.45 -22.87 12.82
CA PRO A 109 12.01 -23.78 13.83
C PRO A 109 11.41 -23.61 15.24
N SER A 110 10.71 -22.49 15.53
CA SER A 110 10.18 -22.20 16.87
C SER A 110 8.73 -22.64 17.06
N LEU A 111 8.11 -23.24 16.05
CA LEU A 111 6.78 -23.83 16.18
C LEU A 111 6.94 -25.27 16.70
N SER A 112 6.57 -25.48 17.96
CA SER A 112 6.51 -26.80 18.59
C SER A 112 5.58 -27.73 17.78
N ILE A 113 6.14 -28.82 17.27
CA ILE A 113 5.41 -29.88 16.57
C ILE A 113 4.39 -30.48 17.54
N PRO A 114 3.09 -30.50 17.20
CA PRO A 114 2.08 -31.16 18.03
C PRO A 114 2.40 -32.65 18.15
N SER A 115 2.62 -33.14 19.38
CA SER A 115 2.79 -34.57 19.64
C SER A 115 1.48 -35.30 19.38
N ALA A 116 1.52 -36.33 18.54
CA ALA A 116 0.38 -37.22 18.31
C ALA A 116 -0.04 -37.90 19.63
N PRO A 117 -1.34 -38.05 19.90
CA PRO A 117 -1.82 -38.77 21.08
C PRO A 117 -1.41 -40.24 20.97
N THR A 118 -0.63 -40.69 21.95
CA THR A 118 -0.25 -42.08 22.13
C THR A 118 -1.46 -42.91 22.53
N ASP A 119 -1.79 -43.87 21.68
CA ASP A 119 -2.76 -44.93 21.89
C ASP A 119 -2.24 -45.89 22.98
N VAL A 120 -2.92 -45.97 24.13
CA VAL A 120 -2.74 -47.04 25.13
C VAL A 120 -4.10 -47.55 25.62
N SER A 121 -4.64 -48.51 24.87
CA SER A 121 -4.99 -49.84 25.35
C SER A 121 -5.83 -49.99 26.65
N ARG A 122 -7.07 -50.47 26.43
CA ARG A 122 -7.63 -51.77 26.90
C ARG A 122 -8.29 -51.87 28.30
N LEU A 123 -9.62 -51.88 28.26
CA LEU A 123 -10.59 -52.77 28.95
C LEU A 123 -10.10 -53.65 30.12
N SER A 124 -10.74 -53.51 31.30
CA SER A 124 -11.05 -54.64 32.19
C SER A 124 -12.22 -54.32 33.14
N LEU A 125 -13.18 -55.25 33.26
CA LEU A 125 -14.42 -55.21 34.05
C LEU A 125 -14.23 -55.81 35.46
N GLU A 126 -14.79 -55.13 36.50
CA GLU A 126 -15.45 -55.57 37.78
C GLU A 126 -14.94 -56.80 38.63
N PRO A 127 -15.42 -57.11 39.88
CA PRO A 127 -16.25 -56.41 40.89
C PRO A 127 -15.87 -56.62 42.40
N MET A 128 -16.69 -56.02 43.32
CA MET A 128 -17.00 -56.34 44.76
C MET A 128 -16.49 -55.42 45.90
N GLN A 129 -17.39 -54.52 46.37
CA GLN A 129 -17.98 -54.27 47.72
C GLN A 129 -17.25 -54.63 49.05
N PRO A 130 -17.73 -54.20 50.26
CA PRO A 130 -18.46 -52.98 50.67
C PRO A 130 -18.00 -52.37 52.04
N GLN A 131 -18.24 -51.08 52.33
CA GLN A 131 -18.39 -50.59 53.72
C GLN A 131 -19.48 -49.49 53.84
N PHE A 132 -20.47 -49.77 54.69
CA PHE A 132 -21.50 -48.91 55.30
C PHE A 132 -20.85 -47.89 56.28
N SER A 133 -21.36 -46.70 56.68
CA SER A 133 -22.56 -45.86 56.50
C SER A 133 -22.30 -44.51 57.29
N PRO A 134 -23.28 -43.66 57.70
CA PRO A 134 -24.10 -42.69 56.95
C PRO A 134 -24.03 -41.22 57.48
N GLY A 135 -24.53 -40.23 56.73
CA GLY A 135 -24.65 -38.84 57.21
C GLY A 135 -25.27 -37.78 56.28
N LEU A 136 -26.56 -37.93 55.97
CA LEU A 136 -27.63 -36.92 55.72
C LEU A 136 -27.49 -35.72 54.72
N SER A 137 -28.43 -35.75 53.74
CA SER A 137 -29.21 -34.66 53.10
C SER A 137 -28.54 -33.78 52.04
N SER A 138 -29.11 -33.46 50.87
CA SER A 138 -30.28 -33.89 50.08
C SER A 138 -30.15 -33.21 48.70
N GLU A 139 -30.91 -33.71 47.71
CA GLU A 139 -31.44 -32.96 46.56
C GLU A 139 -30.65 -32.83 45.22
N LEU A 140 -30.85 -33.85 44.38
CA LEU A 140 -31.21 -33.85 42.95
C LEU A 140 -30.47 -33.04 41.86
N ALA A 141 -29.95 -33.85 40.91
CA ALA A 141 -30.14 -33.79 39.44
C ALA A 141 -29.13 -33.04 38.54
N VAL A 142 -28.48 -33.84 37.68
CA VAL A 142 -27.60 -33.53 36.51
C VAL A 142 -28.50 -33.60 35.25
N PRO A 143 -28.33 -32.80 34.16
CA PRO A 143 -27.33 -33.08 33.10
C PRO A 143 -26.58 -31.86 32.51
N PRO A 144 -25.51 -32.08 31.71
CA PRO A 144 -24.57 -31.05 31.28
C PRO A 144 -25.09 -30.25 30.08
N LEU A 145 -24.96 -28.92 30.13
CA LEU A 145 -25.35 -28.02 29.04
C LEU A 145 -24.14 -27.63 28.17
N SER A 146 -24.39 -27.78 26.88
CA SER A 146 -23.59 -27.51 25.67
C SER A 146 -22.77 -26.21 25.67
N ALA A 147 -21.50 -26.30 25.29
CA ALA A 147 -20.54 -25.21 25.15
C ALA A 147 -20.62 -24.45 23.81
N GLN A 148 -21.82 -24.06 23.36
CA GLN A 148 -22.00 -23.42 22.04
C GLN A 148 -22.60 -22.01 22.06
N ASP A 149 -22.53 -21.28 23.18
CA ASP A 149 -23.22 -19.98 23.30
C ASP A 149 -22.39 -18.83 23.89
N LEU A 150 -21.05 -18.88 23.77
CA LEU A 150 -20.14 -17.81 24.21
C LEU A 150 -19.35 -17.19 23.06
N LEU A 151 -20.03 -16.96 21.94
CA LEU A 151 -19.64 -15.92 20.99
C LEU A 151 -20.79 -14.93 20.89
N LEU A 152 -20.47 -13.65 21.12
CA LEU A 152 -21.09 -12.43 20.60
C LEU A 152 -21.24 -11.38 21.72
N SER A 153 -20.24 -10.50 21.82
CA SER A 153 -20.45 -9.13 22.28
C SER A 153 -19.71 -8.18 21.34
N PRO A 154 -20.43 -7.31 20.61
CA PRO A 154 -19.85 -6.24 19.82
C PRO A 154 -19.56 -5.04 20.74
N SER A 155 -18.39 -4.44 20.63
CA SER A 155 -18.11 -3.14 21.26
C SER A 155 -17.47 -2.20 20.24
N ASN A 156 -18.11 -1.04 20.08
CA ASN A 156 -17.78 0.04 19.18
C ASN A 156 -16.89 1.10 19.88
N GLU A 157 -15.88 1.59 19.15
CA GLU A 157 -15.27 2.96 19.19
C GLU A 157 -14.42 3.39 20.42
N PRO A 158 -13.50 4.39 20.33
CA PRO A 158 -12.73 4.90 19.17
C PRO A 158 -11.26 5.35 19.47
N VAL A 159 -10.55 5.76 18.40
CA VAL A 159 -9.43 6.75 18.36
C VAL A 159 -7.96 6.29 18.59
N LEU A 160 -7.16 6.61 17.54
CA LEU A 160 -5.76 7.09 17.50
C LEU A 160 -4.58 6.17 17.11
N TYR A 161 -3.85 6.67 16.09
CA TYR A 161 -2.48 6.40 15.61
C TYR A 161 -2.26 5.45 14.40
N HIS A 162 -2.05 6.12 13.25
CA HIS A 162 -1.22 5.80 12.06
C HIS A 162 0.23 5.32 12.40
N PRO A 163 1.12 4.88 11.44
CA PRO A 163 0.98 4.58 10.00
C PRO A 163 1.79 3.29 9.57
N PRO A 164 2.34 3.13 8.33
CA PRO A 164 1.84 2.22 7.28
C PRO A 164 2.87 1.15 6.83
N ILE A 165 2.47 0.15 6.03
CA ILE A 165 3.26 -0.67 5.07
C ILE A 165 2.22 -1.66 4.50
N GLY A 166 1.82 -1.68 3.23
CA GLY A 166 2.64 -1.87 2.04
C GLY A 166 2.90 -3.37 1.86
N LEU A 167 2.32 -4.01 0.83
CA LEU A 167 2.99 -5.01 -0.01
C LEU A 167 2.02 -5.77 -0.91
N SER A 168 2.41 -5.78 -2.17
CA SER A 168 2.08 -6.73 -3.22
C SER A 168 1.94 -8.17 -2.73
N ALA A 169 0.88 -8.84 -3.19
CA ALA A 169 0.92 -10.26 -3.50
C ALA A 169 -0.17 -10.54 -4.55
N ILE A 170 0.25 -10.61 -5.82
CA ILE A 170 -0.52 -11.27 -6.87
C ILE A 170 -0.15 -12.75 -6.78
N PRO A 171 -1.07 -13.67 -6.47
CA PRO A 171 -0.84 -15.08 -6.70
C PRO A 171 -1.37 -15.44 -8.08
N LEU A 172 -0.44 -15.74 -9.00
CA LEU A 172 -0.72 -16.42 -10.26
C LEU A 172 -1.37 -17.80 -9.97
N PRO A 173 -2.34 -18.25 -10.79
CA PRO A 173 -2.92 -19.58 -10.65
C PRO A 173 -1.98 -20.68 -11.18
N PRO A 174 -1.89 -21.85 -10.53
CA PRO A 174 -1.15 -22.98 -11.07
C PRO A 174 -1.91 -23.59 -12.25
N TYR A 175 -1.29 -23.53 -13.42
CA TYR A 175 -1.58 -24.38 -14.57
C TYR A 175 -1.42 -25.85 -14.16
N PHE A 176 -2.52 -26.61 -14.14
CA PHE A 176 -2.47 -28.06 -14.26
C PHE A 176 -3.49 -28.49 -15.30
N VAL A 177 -2.98 -28.85 -16.48
CA VAL A 177 -3.66 -29.66 -17.48
C VAL A 177 -3.27 -31.11 -17.18
N PRO A 178 -4.24 -32.01 -17.02
CA PRO A 178 -4.24 -33.15 -17.94
C PRO A 178 -5.66 -33.48 -18.45
N THR A 179 -5.80 -33.45 -19.76
CA THR A 179 -6.81 -34.19 -20.52
C THR A 179 -6.70 -35.68 -20.20
N PRO A 180 -7.82 -36.39 -20.00
CA PRO A 180 -8.16 -37.41 -20.99
C PRO A 180 -9.66 -37.48 -21.36
N THR A 181 -9.84 -37.84 -22.62
CA THR A 181 -11.02 -38.09 -23.44
C THR A 181 -12.06 -39.02 -22.80
N PRO A 182 -13.38 -38.83 -23.00
CA PRO A 182 -14.40 -39.76 -22.52
C PRO A 182 -14.53 -40.97 -23.47
N ALA A 183 -14.16 -42.15 -22.99
CA ALA A 183 -14.46 -43.41 -23.66
C ALA A 183 -15.86 -43.93 -23.25
N LYS A 184 -16.63 -44.29 -24.26
CA LYS A 184 -18.00 -44.84 -24.26
C LYS A 184 -18.12 -46.14 -23.43
N PRO A 185 -19.18 -46.34 -22.62
CA PRO A 185 -19.37 -47.58 -21.88
C PRO A 185 -20.15 -48.63 -22.71
N THR A 186 -19.59 -49.84 -22.80
CA THR A 186 -20.29 -51.07 -23.21
C THR A 186 -20.79 -51.82 -21.97
N PRO A 187 -22.01 -52.38 -21.98
CA PRO A 187 -22.57 -53.08 -20.82
C PRO A 187 -22.05 -54.52 -20.78
N SER A 188 -21.42 -54.90 -19.68
CA SER A 188 -21.20 -56.32 -19.37
C SER A 188 -21.50 -56.61 -17.91
N THR A 189 -22.57 -57.37 -17.73
CA THR A 189 -23.05 -58.00 -16.50
C THR A 189 -22.01 -58.95 -15.92
N SER A 190 -21.58 -58.75 -14.68
CA SER A 190 -21.27 -59.85 -13.74
C SER A 190 -21.11 -59.36 -12.28
N LYS A 191 -21.94 -59.95 -11.41
CA LYS A 191 -21.86 -60.29 -9.96
C LYS A 191 -21.03 -59.42 -8.96
N PRO A 192 -21.56 -59.19 -7.73
CA PRO A 192 -20.91 -58.36 -6.72
C PRO A 192 -19.74 -59.12 -6.09
N THR A 193 -18.52 -58.58 -6.21
CA THR A 193 -17.34 -59.06 -5.49
C THR A 193 -16.71 -57.87 -4.78
N ALA A 194 -16.40 -58.09 -3.50
CA ALA A 194 -15.95 -57.10 -2.53
C ALA A 194 -14.95 -56.09 -3.09
N THR A 195 -15.26 -54.81 -2.92
CA THR A 195 -14.40 -53.68 -3.22
C THR A 195 -13.15 -53.71 -2.33
N PRO A 196 -11.93 -53.56 -2.88
CA PRO A 196 -10.72 -53.52 -2.07
C PRO A 196 -10.70 -52.23 -1.25
N ALA A 197 -10.39 -52.34 0.05
CA ALA A 197 -10.36 -51.23 1.01
C ALA A 197 -9.52 -50.02 0.57
N PHE A 198 -8.57 -50.21 -0.37
CA PHE A 198 -7.80 -49.14 -0.98
C PHE A 198 -8.64 -48.17 -1.83
N LEU A 199 -9.63 -48.67 -2.57
CA LEU A 199 -10.54 -47.81 -3.35
C LEU A 199 -11.50 -47.03 -2.44
N GLN A 200 -11.85 -47.60 -1.28
CA GLN A 200 -12.61 -46.88 -0.25
C GLN A 200 -11.78 -45.77 0.40
N ASN A 201 -10.47 -45.99 0.61
CA ASN A 201 -9.57 -44.96 1.12
C ASN A 201 -9.41 -43.80 0.12
N SER A 202 -9.20 -44.07 -1.16
CA SER A 202 -9.14 -43.03 -2.18
C SER A 202 -10.46 -42.25 -2.30
N ALA A 203 -11.61 -42.92 -2.22
CA ALA A 203 -12.91 -42.25 -2.20
C ALA A 203 -13.10 -41.36 -0.96
N ALA A 204 -12.62 -41.80 0.21
CA ALA A 204 -12.61 -41.00 1.44
C ALA A 204 -11.71 -39.76 1.32
N VAL A 205 -10.52 -39.89 0.72
CA VAL A 205 -9.61 -38.75 0.46
C VAL A 205 -10.23 -37.76 -0.51
N HIS A 206 -10.92 -38.23 -1.56
CA HIS A 206 -11.64 -37.34 -2.48
C HIS A 206 -12.77 -36.58 -1.79
N GLU A 207 -13.47 -37.20 -0.85
CA GLU A 207 -14.51 -36.55 -0.04
C GLU A 207 -13.91 -35.55 0.97
N GLU A 208 -12.76 -35.86 1.56
CA GLU A 208 -12.04 -34.92 2.43
C GLU A 208 -11.53 -33.69 1.65
N LEU A 209 -10.99 -33.89 0.45
CA LEU A 209 -10.58 -32.79 -0.41
C LEU A 209 -11.76 -31.97 -0.93
N SER A 210 -12.89 -32.61 -1.25
CA SER A 210 -14.10 -31.91 -1.69
C SER A 210 -14.69 -31.05 -0.56
N THR A 211 -14.72 -31.59 0.66
CA THR A 211 -15.18 -30.86 1.85
C THR A 211 -14.24 -29.71 2.21
N GLN A 212 -12.92 -29.90 2.15
CA GLN A 212 -11.95 -28.83 2.34
C GLN A 212 -12.08 -27.74 1.29
N LEU A 213 -12.26 -28.12 0.00
CA LEU A 213 -12.44 -27.16 -1.07
C LEU A 213 -13.75 -26.38 -0.90
N ALA A 214 -14.85 -27.06 -0.51
CA ALA A 214 -16.11 -26.39 -0.20
C ALA A 214 -15.94 -25.37 0.94
N GLN A 215 -15.23 -25.72 2.02
CA GLN A 215 -14.91 -24.79 3.10
C GLN A 215 -14.09 -23.60 2.60
N MET A 216 -13.03 -23.83 1.82
CA MET A 216 -12.22 -22.75 1.24
C MET A 216 -13.02 -21.84 0.31
N VAL A 217 -13.94 -22.39 -0.50
CA VAL A 217 -14.82 -21.59 -1.37
C VAL A 217 -15.77 -20.73 -0.53
N THR A 218 -16.32 -21.25 0.57
CA THR A 218 -17.17 -20.44 1.45
C THR A 218 -16.39 -19.33 2.15
N GLN A 219 -15.14 -19.59 2.52
CA GLN A 219 -14.25 -18.57 3.09
C GLN A 219 -13.88 -17.52 2.05
N LEU A 220 -13.53 -17.94 0.83
CA LEU A 220 -13.24 -17.02 -0.28
C LEU A 220 -14.46 -16.15 -0.61
N LYS A 221 -15.68 -16.71 -0.58
CA LYS A 221 -16.92 -15.97 -0.77
C LYS A 221 -17.13 -14.93 0.34
N ARG A 222 -16.88 -15.28 1.60
CA ARG A 222 -16.94 -14.30 2.70
C ARG A 222 -15.90 -13.20 2.55
N ASN A 223 -14.66 -13.56 2.17
CA ASN A 223 -13.60 -12.60 1.91
C ASN A 223 -14.00 -11.65 0.76
N ALA A 224 -14.59 -12.17 -0.32
CA ALA A 224 -15.05 -11.36 -1.45
C ALA A 224 -16.16 -10.37 -1.04
N LEU A 225 -17.14 -10.80 -0.23
CA LEU A 225 -18.19 -9.92 0.29
C LEU A 225 -17.63 -8.84 1.23
N HIS A 226 -16.66 -9.21 2.07
CA HIS A 226 -15.98 -8.25 2.92
C HIS A 226 -15.20 -7.22 2.08
N PHE A 227 -14.45 -7.68 1.08
CA PHE A 227 -13.72 -6.79 0.17
C PHE A 227 -14.64 -5.89 -0.65
N SER A 228 -15.82 -6.35 -1.07
CA SER A 228 -16.77 -5.46 -1.76
C SER A 228 -17.30 -4.36 -0.83
N GLY A 229 -17.57 -4.68 0.43
CA GLY A 229 -18.00 -3.68 1.42
C GLY A 229 -16.90 -2.66 1.74
N SER A 230 -15.66 -3.11 1.92
CA SER A 230 -14.51 -2.21 2.13
C SER A 230 -14.27 -1.32 0.90
N LEU A 231 -14.37 -1.86 -0.31
CA LEU A 231 -14.23 -1.08 -1.54
C LEU A 231 -15.32 -0.02 -1.70
N GLU A 232 -16.54 -0.29 -1.27
CA GLU A 232 -17.63 0.69 -1.28
C GLU A 232 -17.37 1.83 -0.28
N ALA A 233 -16.91 1.51 0.93
CA ALA A 233 -16.50 2.52 1.91
C ALA A 233 -15.32 3.36 1.41
N ASP A 234 -14.29 2.72 0.84
CA ASP A 234 -13.13 3.40 0.26
C ASP A 234 -13.54 4.30 -0.91
N LYS A 235 -14.46 3.84 -1.77
CA LYS A 235 -15.03 4.66 -2.85
C LYS A 235 -15.71 5.91 -2.28
N ALA A 236 -16.49 5.79 -1.21
CA ALA A 236 -17.15 6.93 -0.58
C ALA A 236 -16.13 7.95 -0.05
N ILE A 237 -15.04 7.47 0.56
CA ILE A 237 -13.94 8.33 1.05
C ILE A 237 -13.24 9.03 -0.12
N VAL A 238 -12.96 8.31 -1.21
CA VAL A 238 -12.31 8.88 -2.41
C VAL A 238 -13.18 9.95 -3.05
N VAL A 239 -14.49 9.73 -3.19
CA VAL A 239 -15.42 10.73 -3.72
C VAL A 239 -15.49 11.96 -2.81
N ALA A 240 -15.56 11.79 -1.50
CA ALA A 240 -15.54 12.90 -0.55
C ALA A 240 -14.21 13.67 -0.58
N ALA A 241 -13.08 12.98 -0.75
CA ALA A 241 -11.77 13.61 -0.91
C ALA A 241 -11.68 14.39 -2.22
N GLN A 242 -12.18 13.83 -3.32
CA GLN A 242 -12.26 14.50 -4.62
C GLN A 242 -13.09 15.79 -4.52
N GLU A 243 -14.28 15.73 -3.91
CA GLU A 243 -15.14 16.90 -3.76
C GLU A 243 -14.48 18.00 -2.91
N LYS A 244 -13.71 17.62 -1.87
CA LYS A 244 -12.91 18.58 -1.08
C LYS A 244 -11.78 19.21 -1.89
N ILE A 245 -11.11 18.43 -2.73
CA ILE A 245 -10.04 18.93 -3.60
C ILE A 245 -10.62 19.88 -4.65
N GLU A 246 -11.75 19.54 -5.25
CA GLU A 246 -12.45 20.39 -6.22
C GLU A 246 -12.84 21.73 -5.58
N ARG A 247 -13.49 21.71 -4.40
CA ARG A 247 -13.82 22.94 -3.66
C ARG A 247 -12.58 23.76 -3.30
N ASN A 248 -11.51 23.12 -2.83
CA ASN A 248 -10.27 23.83 -2.50
C ASN A 248 -9.64 24.46 -3.75
N HIS A 249 -9.65 23.75 -4.86
CA HIS A 249 -9.15 24.24 -6.14
C HIS A 249 -9.98 25.43 -6.66
N GLU A 250 -11.31 25.40 -6.52
CA GLU A 250 -12.18 26.53 -6.83
C GLU A 250 -11.85 27.77 -5.97
N VAL A 251 -11.66 27.59 -4.66
CA VAL A 251 -11.26 28.69 -3.76
C VAL A 251 -9.91 29.25 -4.18
N MET A 252 -8.91 28.39 -4.41
CA MET A 252 -7.58 28.82 -4.81
C MET A 252 -7.58 29.56 -6.15
N THR A 253 -8.33 29.07 -7.15
CA THR A 253 -8.40 29.72 -8.46
C THR A 253 -9.13 31.06 -8.40
N ARG A 254 -10.20 31.15 -7.60
CA ARG A 254 -10.93 32.39 -7.34
C ARG A 254 -10.07 33.43 -6.65
N GLU A 255 -9.38 33.05 -5.57
CA GLU A 255 -8.47 33.93 -4.84
C GLU A 255 -7.29 34.36 -5.70
N ARG A 256 -6.70 33.45 -6.47
CA ARG A 256 -5.62 33.79 -7.42
C ARG A 256 -6.09 34.78 -8.48
N GLY A 257 -7.33 34.64 -8.96
CA GLY A 257 -7.96 35.60 -9.86
C GLY A 257 -8.10 36.97 -9.21
N HIS A 258 -8.61 37.01 -7.98
CA HIS A 258 -8.77 38.26 -7.23
C HIS A 258 -7.42 38.93 -6.93
N LEU A 259 -6.42 38.17 -6.48
CA LEU A 259 -5.06 38.66 -6.23
C LEU A 259 -4.41 39.20 -7.51
N ARG A 260 -4.68 38.62 -8.68
CA ARG A 260 -4.19 39.16 -9.96
C ARG A 260 -4.83 40.51 -10.29
N VAL A 261 -6.14 40.64 -10.07
CA VAL A 261 -6.85 41.91 -10.30
C VAL A 261 -6.40 43.00 -9.34
N VAL A 262 -6.24 42.68 -8.04
CA VAL A 262 -5.74 43.63 -7.03
C VAL A 262 -4.26 43.96 -7.25
N GLY A 263 -3.45 42.96 -7.59
CA GLY A 263 -2.04 43.14 -7.93
C GLY A 263 -1.82 44.03 -9.15
N GLY A 264 -2.61 43.85 -10.22
CA GLY A 264 -2.53 44.70 -11.41
C GLY A 264 -2.90 46.16 -11.11
N LYS A 265 -3.92 46.40 -10.27
CA LYS A 265 -4.34 47.74 -9.87
C LYS A 265 -3.31 48.46 -8.99
N THR A 266 -2.76 47.76 -8.00
CA THR A 266 -1.77 48.32 -7.06
C THR A 266 -0.42 48.61 -7.73
N LEU A 267 0.02 47.76 -8.66
CA LEU A 267 1.24 48.00 -9.43
C LEU A 267 1.13 49.20 -10.36
N SER A 268 -0.03 49.39 -11.01
CA SER A 268 -0.27 50.54 -11.89
C SER A 268 -0.22 51.87 -11.13
N THR A 269 -0.89 51.95 -9.98
CA THR A 269 -0.86 53.17 -9.14
C THR A 269 0.55 53.46 -8.62
N THR A 270 1.29 52.42 -8.22
CA THR A 270 2.69 52.59 -7.77
C THR A 270 3.59 53.11 -8.88
N TRP A 271 3.43 52.59 -10.11
CA TRP A 271 4.21 53.06 -11.27
C TRP A 271 3.89 54.52 -11.63
N ILE A 272 2.63 54.93 -11.54
CA ILE A 272 2.23 56.33 -11.76
C ILE A 272 2.87 57.27 -10.72
N VAL A 273 2.88 56.88 -9.44
CA VAL A 273 3.51 57.68 -8.37
C VAL A 273 5.02 57.80 -8.59
N ILE A 274 5.70 56.71 -8.95
CA ILE A 274 7.13 56.72 -9.27
C ILE A 274 7.42 57.66 -10.45
N SER A 275 6.64 57.58 -11.53
CA SER A 275 6.81 58.48 -12.69
C SER A 275 6.64 59.94 -12.31
N SER A 276 5.68 60.27 -11.43
CA SER A 276 5.48 61.64 -10.94
C SER A 276 6.69 62.17 -10.17
N MET A 277 7.29 61.34 -9.30
CA MET A 277 8.50 61.70 -8.55
C MET A 277 9.70 61.96 -9.47
N VAL A 278 9.84 61.15 -10.54
CA VAL A 278 10.93 61.33 -11.51
C VAL A 278 10.76 62.64 -12.30
N VAL A 279 9.54 62.94 -12.75
CA VAL A 279 9.25 64.20 -13.45
C VAL A 279 9.51 65.40 -12.54
N TRP A 280 9.07 65.35 -11.29
CA TRP A 280 9.32 66.41 -10.32
C TRP A 280 10.81 66.60 -10.01
N SER A 281 11.59 65.52 -9.99
CA SER A 281 13.04 65.60 -9.76
C SER A 281 13.84 66.11 -10.96
N LEU A 282 13.26 66.13 -12.16
CA LEU A 282 13.92 66.60 -13.39
C LEU A 282 13.62 68.08 -13.73
N ALA A 283 12.58 68.66 -13.12
CA ALA A 283 12.16 70.04 -13.31
C ALA A 283 12.80 70.96 -12.27
#